data_AF-A0A9E3F3U2-F1
#
_entry.id   AF-A0A9E3F3U2-F1
#
_cell.length_a   1.000
_cell.length_b   1.000
_cell.length_c   1.000
_cell.angle_alpha   90.00
_cell.angle_beta   90.00
_cell.angle_gamma   90.00
#
_symmetry.space_group_name_H-M   'P 1'
#
loop_
_entity.id
_entity.type
_entity.pdbx_description
1 polymer ?
#
loop_
_entity_poly.entity_id
_entity_poly.type
_entity_poly.pdbx_seq_one_letter_code
_entity_poly.pdbx_strand_id
1 'polypeptide(L)'
;MPFLPRRLGPLLGLLALGAVAGLPCRAQTGASVTVNAAAPAGALPATGVGVNTAVWDGNLLDAAVPGLLSQAGVTVLRFPGGSTSDVYHWQNNSATAGTGQYINPADTFDAFMGVAQKAGATPVITVNYGSNAAGNAGGDPNEAAAWVNY
;
A
#
# COMPACT_ATOMS: atom_id res chain seq x y z
N MET A 1 34.31 -29.82 -81.70
CA MET A 1 33.50 -30.83 -80.99
C MET A 1 32.41 -30.08 -80.23
N PRO A 2 31.15 -30.20 -80.65
CA PRO A 2 30.03 -29.34 -80.24
C PRO A 2 29.37 -29.86 -78.96
N PHE A 3 28.81 -29.02 -78.09
CA PHE A 3 27.67 -29.40 -77.24
C PHE A 3 26.78 -28.18 -76.89
N LEU A 4 25.76 -28.01 -77.74
CA LEU A 4 24.35 -27.64 -77.52
C LEU A 4 23.94 -26.51 -76.53
N PRO A 5 23.08 -25.55 -76.95
CA PRO A 5 22.56 -24.48 -76.10
C PRO A 5 21.35 -24.94 -75.26
N ARG A 6 21.17 -24.36 -74.07
CA ARG A 6 19.95 -24.50 -73.26
C ARG A 6 19.45 -23.14 -72.74
N ARG A 7 18.47 -22.62 -73.49
CA ARG A 7 17.22 -21.95 -73.10
C ARG A 7 17.25 -20.98 -71.91
N LEU A 8 17.03 -19.71 -72.25
CA LEU A 8 16.53 -18.62 -71.41
C LEU A 8 15.16 -19.00 -70.79
N GLY A 9 15.01 -18.82 -69.47
CA GLY A 9 13.73 -18.78 -68.77
C GLY A 9 13.77 -17.65 -67.74
N PRO A 10 12.72 -16.84 -67.59
CA PRO A 10 12.76 -15.64 -66.74
C PRO A 10 12.67 -16.02 -65.27
N LEU A 11 13.55 -15.45 -64.44
CA LEU A 11 13.39 -15.44 -62.98
C LEU A 11 12.24 -14.50 -62.61
N LEU A 12 11.05 -15.10 -62.44
CA LEU A 12 9.89 -14.48 -61.81
C LEU A 12 10.05 -14.53 -60.28
N GLY A 13 9.74 -13.40 -59.62
CA GLY A 13 8.88 -13.47 -58.44
C GLY A 13 9.49 -13.19 -57.07
N LEU A 14 9.43 -11.90 -56.69
CA LEU A 14 8.91 -11.34 -55.43
C LEU A 14 9.39 -11.86 -54.06
N LEU A 15 9.86 -10.90 -53.27
CA LEU A 15 9.77 -10.80 -51.81
C LEU A 15 8.46 -11.39 -51.25
N ALA A 16 8.56 -12.16 -50.17
CA ALA A 16 7.60 -12.09 -49.08
C ALA A 16 8.29 -12.48 -47.77
N LEU A 17 8.78 -11.47 -47.03
CA LEU A 17 8.95 -11.56 -45.59
C LEU A 17 7.54 -11.77 -45.03
N GLY A 18 7.14 -13.03 -44.84
CA GLY A 18 5.84 -13.39 -44.32
C GLY A 18 5.69 -12.80 -42.92
N ALA A 19 4.83 -11.79 -42.80
CA ALA A 19 4.41 -11.23 -41.53
C ALA A 19 3.95 -12.37 -40.61
N VAL A 20 4.54 -12.46 -39.42
CA VAL A 20 3.91 -13.15 -38.30
C VAL A 20 2.65 -12.35 -37.99
N ALA A 21 1.56 -12.67 -38.67
CA ALA A 21 0.26 -12.12 -38.39
C ALA A 21 -0.04 -12.38 -36.90
N GLY A 22 -0.31 -11.30 -36.16
CA GLY A 22 -0.65 -11.37 -34.75
C GLY A 22 -1.78 -12.37 -34.54
N LEU A 23 -1.50 -13.43 -33.77
CA LEU A 23 -2.53 -14.33 -33.30
C LEU A 23 -3.63 -13.49 -32.63
N PRO A 24 -4.92 -13.73 -32.93
CA PRO A 24 -6.00 -13.00 -32.28
C PRO A 24 -5.94 -13.27 -30.77
N CYS A 25 -5.59 -12.26 -29.98
CA CYS A 25 -5.78 -12.28 -28.54
C CYS A 25 -7.29 -12.30 -28.29
N ARG A 26 -7.83 -13.44 -27.85
CA ARG A 26 -9.22 -13.51 -27.42
C ARG A 26 -9.31 -13.04 -25.98
N ALA A 27 -9.86 -11.84 -25.79
CA ALA A 27 -10.27 -11.39 -24.47
C ALA A 27 -11.40 -12.29 -23.97
N GLN A 28 -11.28 -12.81 -22.75
CA GLN A 28 -12.38 -13.51 -22.10
C GLN A 28 -13.46 -12.48 -21.76
N THR A 29 -14.59 -12.54 -22.46
CA THR A 29 -15.73 -11.62 -22.28
C THR A 29 -16.79 -12.16 -21.34
N GLY A 30 -16.60 -13.37 -20.82
CA GLY A 30 -17.56 -14.04 -19.95
C GLY A 30 -16.89 -14.79 -18.80
N ALA A 31 -17.52 -14.70 -17.63
CA ALA A 31 -17.20 -15.49 -16.45
C ALA A 31 -18.50 -16.00 -15.85
N SER A 32 -18.48 -17.23 -15.33
CA SER A 32 -19.56 -17.76 -14.50
C SER A 32 -19.20 -17.57 -13.03
N VAL A 33 -20.15 -17.08 -12.24
CA VAL A 33 -20.02 -16.88 -10.79
C VAL A 33 -21.15 -17.64 -10.11
N THR A 34 -20.81 -18.47 -9.12
CA THR A 34 -21.79 -19.16 -8.26
C THR A 34 -21.64 -18.64 -6.85
N VAL A 35 -22.75 -18.23 -6.22
CA VAL A 35 -22.78 -17.75 -4.83
C VAL A 35 -23.62 -18.70 -4.00
N ASN A 36 -23.05 -19.27 -2.94
CA ASN A 36 -23.78 -20.08 -1.97
C ASN A 36 -24.05 -19.28 -0.69
N ALA A 37 -25.20 -18.62 -0.61
CA ALA A 37 -25.60 -17.87 0.58
C ALA A 37 -26.03 -18.75 1.77
N ALA A 38 -26.21 -20.06 1.57
CA ALA A 38 -26.60 -21.01 2.62
C ALA A 38 -25.41 -21.60 3.41
N ALA A 39 -24.17 -21.31 2.99
CA ALA A 39 -22.95 -21.81 3.62
C ALA A 39 -21.97 -20.67 3.94
N PRO A 40 -22.24 -19.86 5.00
CA PRO A 40 -21.34 -18.77 5.38
C PRO A 40 -19.98 -19.31 5.85
N ALA A 41 -18.89 -18.72 5.36
CA ALA A 41 -17.52 -19.09 5.72
C ALA A 41 -17.03 -18.48 7.05
N GLY A 42 -17.74 -17.46 7.54
CA GLY A 42 -17.40 -16.71 8.76
C GLY A 42 -18.09 -15.35 8.77
N ALA A 43 -18.02 -14.67 9.92
CA ALA A 43 -18.48 -13.29 10.06
C ALA A 43 -17.29 -12.34 9.88
N LEU A 44 -17.46 -11.29 9.07
CA LEU A 44 -16.52 -10.18 9.07
C LEU A 44 -16.74 -9.39 10.37
N PRO A 45 -15.72 -9.22 11.23
CA PRO A 45 -15.88 -8.41 12.43
C PRO A 45 -16.11 -6.95 12.05
N ALA A 46 -16.76 -6.19 12.95
CA ALA A 46 -16.94 -4.75 12.75
C ALA A 46 -15.62 -4.00 12.56
N THR A 47 -14.51 -4.52 13.08
CA THR A 47 -13.13 -4.02 12.92
C THR A 47 -12.41 -4.54 11.68
N GLY A 48 -13.11 -5.23 10.77
CA GLY A 48 -12.51 -5.90 9.61
C GLY A 48 -12.01 -4.97 8.51
N VAL A 49 -12.35 -3.68 8.55
CA VAL A 49 -11.92 -2.68 7.58
C VAL A 49 -11.10 -1.61 8.29
N GLY A 50 -9.79 -1.67 8.10
CA GLY A 50 -8.85 -0.73 8.71
C GLY A 50 -7.89 -0.10 7.70
N VAL A 51 -7.32 1.04 8.07
CA VAL A 51 -6.28 1.72 7.28
C VAL A 51 -5.08 2.09 8.16
N ASN A 52 -3.92 2.19 7.52
CA ASN A 52 -2.70 2.71 8.13
C ASN A 52 -2.65 4.23 7.93
N THR A 53 -2.38 4.98 9.00
CA THR A 53 -2.02 6.40 8.95
C THR A 53 -0.50 6.56 9.11
N ALA A 54 0.03 7.72 8.73
CA ALA A 54 1.46 8.01 8.85
C ALA A 54 1.72 9.38 9.47
N VAL A 55 2.77 9.49 10.28
CA VAL A 55 3.26 10.75 10.86
C VAL A 55 3.92 11.72 9.88
N TRP A 56 4.03 11.33 8.61
CA TRP A 56 4.52 12.17 7.51
C TRP A 56 3.39 12.57 6.54
N ASP A 57 2.15 12.18 6.82
CA ASP A 57 1.02 12.41 5.93
C ASP A 57 0.52 13.85 6.05
N GLY A 58 0.93 14.69 5.10
CA GLY A 58 0.53 16.10 5.05
C GLY A 58 -0.98 16.36 4.95
N ASN A 59 -1.81 15.34 4.71
CA ASN A 59 -3.27 15.49 4.65
C ASN A 59 -3.98 14.79 5.82
N LEU A 60 -3.27 14.21 6.78
CA LEU A 60 -3.89 13.45 7.89
C LEU A 60 -4.97 14.26 8.62
N LEU A 61 -4.71 15.57 8.78
CA LEU A 61 -5.55 16.49 9.52
C LEU A 61 -6.51 17.30 8.65
N ASP A 62 -6.60 17.00 7.34
CA ASP A 62 -7.55 17.66 6.46
C ASP A 62 -8.97 17.48 6.98
N ALA A 63 -9.76 18.56 6.98
CA ALA A 63 -11.09 18.57 7.57
C ALA A 63 -12.05 17.54 6.93
N ALA A 64 -11.80 17.14 5.68
CA ALA A 64 -12.59 16.13 4.97
C ALA A 64 -12.27 14.69 5.39
N VAL A 65 -11.06 14.40 5.89
CA VAL A 65 -10.56 13.04 6.12
C VAL A 65 -11.45 12.22 7.06
N PRO A 66 -11.89 12.72 8.24
CA PRO A 66 -12.75 11.93 9.11
C PRO A 66 -14.06 11.50 8.45
N GLY A 67 -14.67 12.39 7.65
CA GLY A 67 -15.89 12.10 6.91
C GLY A 67 -15.68 11.07 5.81
N LEU A 68 -14.56 11.15 5.08
CA LEU A 68 -14.19 10.17 4.06
C LEU A 68 -13.93 8.78 4.66
N LEU A 69 -13.23 8.70 5.79
CA LEU A 69 -12.97 7.45 6.52
C LEU A 69 -14.28 6.79 6.95
N SER A 70 -15.19 7.57 7.54
CA SER A 70 -16.51 7.08 7.96
C SER A 70 -17.35 6.61 6.78
N GLN A 71 -17.42 7.38 5.69
CA GLN A 71 -18.16 7.01 4.47
C GLN A 71 -17.59 5.78 3.77
N ALA A 72 -16.28 5.56 3.85
CA ALA A 72 -15.61 4.37 3.33
C ALA A 72 -15.83 3.13 4.21
N GLY A 73 -16.48 3.26 5.38
CA GLY A 73 -16.71 2.17 6.32
C GLY A 73 -15.43 1.74 7.05
N VAL A 74 -14.44 2.62 7.16
CA VAL A 74 -13.21 2.36 7.93
C VAL A 74 -13.53 2.44 9.42
N THR A 75 -13.23 1.36 10.13
CA THR A 75 -13.53 1.23 11.56
C THR A 75 -12.29 1.11 12.43
N VAL A 76 -11.10 1.01 11.83
CA VAL A 76 -9.82 0.92 12.53
C VAL A 76 -8.78 1.82 11.87
N LEU A 77 -8.07 2.63 12.65
CA LEU A 77 -6.92 3.41 12.19
C LEU A 77 -5.65 2.97 12.92
N ARG A 78 -4.59 2.64 12.18
CA ARG A 78 -3.29 2.27 12.75
C ARG A 78 -2.27 3.40 12.61
N PHE A 79 -1.65 3.81 13.73
CA PHE A 79 -0.67 4.90 13.83
C PHE A 79 0.61 4.40 14.56
N PRO A 80 1.81 5.00 14.40
CA PRO A 80 2.22 6.13 13.53
C PRO A 80 2.62 5.72 12.12
N GLY A 81 2.57 4.41 11.85
CA GLY A 81 2.61 3.81 10.51
C GLY A 81 3.90 3.06 10.19
N GLY A 82 3.76 1.87 9.59
CA GLY A 82 4.84 1.08 8.99
C GLY A 82 6.12 0.96 9.83
N SER A 83 7.26 0.89 9.14
CA SER A 83 8.61 0.92 9.74
C SER A 83 8.96 2.24 10.43
N THR A 84 8.18 3.30 10.20
CA THR A 84 8.36 4.58 10.92
C THR A 84 8.06 4.40 12.41
N SER A 85 7.19 3.45 12.76
CA SER A 85 6.91 3.10 14.15
C SER A 85 8.16 2.66 14.92
N ASP A 86 9.12 2.01 14.27
CA ASP A 86 10.36 1.50 14.89
C ASP A 86 11.40 2.59 15.20
N VAL A 87 11.10 3.84 14.84
CA VAL A 87 11.97 4.99 15.04
C VAL A 87 11.20 6.25 15.45
N TYR A 88 9.90 6.15 15.74
CA TYR A 88 9.08 7.30 16.14
C TYR A 88 9.08 7.45 17.67
N HIS A 89 9.28 8.69 18.12
CA HIS A 89 9.20 9.08 19.53
C HIS A 89 7.98 9.97 19.75
N TRP A 90 6.97 9.42 20.42
CA TRP A 90 5.64 10.02 20.52
C TRP A 90 5.59 11.28 21.39
N GLN A 91 6.39 11.31 22.47
CA GLN A 91 6.34 12.38 23.46
C GLN A 91 6.73 13.75 22.89
N ASN A 92 7.65 13.75 21.93
CA ASN A 92 8.18 14.95 21.32
C ASN A 92 7.91 15.03 19.80
N ASN A 93 7.08 14.13 19.28
CA ASN A 93 6.74 14.01 17.86
C ASN A 93 8.00 14.06 16.96
N SER A 94 8.94 13.15 17.20
CA SER A 94 10.23 13.13 16.50
C SER A 94 10.63 11.74 16.01
N ALA A 95 11.70 11.67 15.21
CA ALA A 95 12.30 10.42 14.79
C ALA A 95 13.65 10.19 15.48
N THR A 96 14.04 8.93 15.62
CA THR A 96 15.36 8.51 16.07
C THR A 96 16.47 9.25 15.33
N ALA A 97 17.48 9.71 16.06
CA ALA A 97 18.61 10.43 15.50
C ALA A 97 19.31 9.62 14.39
N GLY A 98 19.68 10.31 13.31
CA GLY A 98 20.41 9.69 12.19
C GLY A 98 19.54 8.93 11.17
N THR A 99 18.24 8.78 11.42
CA THR A 99 17.34 8.08 10.46
C THR A 99 16.94 8.94 9.25
N GLY A 100 16.99 10.27 9.39
CA GLY A 100 16.54 11.20 8.34
C GLY A 100 15.04 11.12 8.04
N GLN A 101 14.25 10.45 8.89
CA GLN A 101 12.82 10.38 8.70
C GLN A 101 12.17 11.74 8.96
N TYR A 102 11.31 12.13 8.04
CA TYR A 102 10.47 13.31 8.21
C TYR A 102 9.27 12.96 9.09
N ILE A 103 9.01 13.81 10.07
CA ILE A 103 7.83 13.80 10.92
C ILE A 103 7.15 15.15 10.71
N ASN A 104 5.90 15.12 10.28
CA ASN A 104 5.09 16.32 10.18
C ASN A 104 4.84 16.84 11.61
N PRO A 105 5.23 18.09 11.93
CA PRO A 105 5.07 18.64 13.27
C PRO A 105 3.62 18.68 13.75
N ALA A 106 2.65 18.69 12.82
CA ALA A 106 1.23 18.70 13.14
C ALA A 106 0.67 17.30 13.46
N ASP A 107 1.25 16.23 12.91
CA ASP A 107 0.72 14.86 13.00
C ASP A 107 1.11 14.18 14.32
N THR A 108 0.74 14.81 15.43
CA THR A 108 0.98 14.28 16.78
C THR A 108 0.02 13.14 17.11
N PHE A 109 0.34 12.38 18.16
CA PHE A 109 -0.57 11.37 18.71
C PHE A 109 -1.96 11.96 19.03
N ASP A 110 -2.03 13.10 19.70
CA ASP A 110 -3.31 13.74 20.04
C ASP A 110 -4.11 14.17 18.81
N ALA A 111 -3.41 14.69 17.78
CA ALA A 111 -4.05 15.08 16.53
C ALA A 111 -4.65 13.85 15.81
N PHE A 112 -3.89 12.75 15.75
CA PHE A 112 -4.37 11.46 15.26
C PHE A 112 -5.58 10.95 16.06
N MET A 113 -5.55 11.01 17.39
CA MET A 113 -6.68 10.59 18.23
C MET A 113 -7.94 11.41 17.95
N GLY A 114 -7.78 12.71 17.66
CA GLY A 114 -8.86 13.58 17.20
C GLY A 114 -9.45 13.14 15.85
N VAL A 115 -8.62 12.68 14.90
CA VAL A 115 -9.09 12.12 13.62
C VAL A 115 -9.86 10.82 13.87
N ALA A 116 -9.31 9.90 14.67
CA ALA A 116 -9.94 8.62 15.00
C ALA A 116 -11.32 8.82 15.66
N GLN A 117 -11.41 9.74 16.63
CA GLN A 117 -12.66 10.08 17.29
C GLN A 117 -13.69 10.64 16.30
N LYS A 118 -13.31 11.60 15.45
CA LYS A 118 -14.21 12.22 14.46
C LYS A 118 -14.67 11.22 13.39
N ALA A 119 -13.82 10.26 13.03
CA ALA A 119 -14.14 9.20 12.08
C ALA A 119 -15.02 8.09 12.70
N GLY A 120 -15.11 8.02 14.03
CA GLY A 120 -15.75 6.90 14.74
C GLY A 120 -14.95 5.60 14.64
N ALA A 121 -13.63 5.70 14.46
CA ALA A 121 -12.75 4.56 14.25
C ALA A 121 -11.97 4.20 15.53
N THR A 122 -11.68 2.92 15.69
CA THR A 122 -10.85 2.40 16.79
C THR A 122 -9.37 2.63 16.47
N PRO A 123 -8.61 3.34 17.32
CA PRO A 123 -7.18 3.50 17.13
C PRO A 123 -6.41 2.22 17.50
N VAL A 124 -5.37 1.91 16.73
CA VAL A 124 -4.39 0.84 17.01
C VAL A 124 -3.00 1.47 16.95
N ILE A 125 -2.29 1.46 18.08
CA ILE A 125 -0.98 2.08 18.19
C ILE A 125 0.13 1.04 18.01
N THR A 126 1.06 1.31 17.11
CA THR A 126 2.30 0.53 16.94
C THR A 126 3.41 1.25 17.71
N VAL A 127 3.75 0.72 18.89
CA VAL A 127 4.80 1.30 19.75
C VAL A 127 6.20 1.05 19.19
N ASN A 128 7.13 1.98 19.44
CA ASN A 128 8.52 1.83 19.02
C ASN A 128 9.22 0.76 19.86
N TYR A 129 9.61 -0.34 19.21
CA TYR A 129 10.46 -1.38 19.78
C TYR A 129 11.79 -1.55 19.02
N GLY A 130 12.01 -0.75 17.98
CA GLY A 130 13.15 -0.90 17.07
C GLY A 130 14.37 -0.09 17.48
N SER A 131 14.20 1.10 18.05
CA SER A 131 15.33 1.98 18.34
C SER A 131 15.11 2.96 19.50
N ASN A 132 16.19 3.29 20.21
CA ASN A 132 16.20 4.40 21.16
C ASN A 132 16.40 5.74 20.44
N ALA A 133 16.12 6.85 21.11
CA ALA A 133 16.23 8.21 20.55
C ALA A 133 17.61 8.55 19.97
N ALA A 134 18.67 8.00 20.54
CA ALA A 134 20.04 8.24 20.08
C ALA A 134 20.43 7.42 18.84
N GLY A 135 19.61 6.45 18.41
CA GLY A 135 19.88 5.60 17.24
C GLY A 135 21.05 4.63 17.42
N ASN A 136 21.41 4.31 18.67
CA ASN A 136 22.57 3.47 18.99
C ASN A 136 22.23 2.22 19.80
N ALA A 137 20.94 2.00 20.12
CA ALA A 137 20.42 0.80 20.76
C ALA A 137 18.99 0.50 20.30
N GLY A 138 18.45 -0.64 20.73
CA GLY A 138 17.05 -1.01 20.50
C GLY A 138 16.05 -0.11 21.24
N GLY A 139 14.74 -0.35 21.04
CA GLY A 139 13.67 0.44 21.64
C GLY A 139 13.72 0.50 23.17
N ASP A 140 13.23 1.60 23.75
CA ASP A 140 13.10 1.79 25.19
C ASP A 140 11.71 1.32 25.66
N PRO A 141 11.61 0.22 26.45
CA PRO A 141 10.32 -0.26 26.94
C PRO A 141 9.59 0.75 27.85
N ASN A 142 10.32 1.66 28.50
CA ASN A 142 9.70 2.70 29.33
C ASN A 142 8.98 3.75 28.48
N GLU A 143 9.49 4.07 27.29
CA GLU A 143 8.82 4.96 26.34
C GLU A 143 7.50 4.35 25.87
N ALA A 144 7.51 3.05 25.54
CA ALA A 144 6.31 2.32 25.16
C ALA A 144 5.29 2.24 26.32
N ALA A 145 5.75 1.91 27.53
CA ALA A 145 4.89 1.85 28.72
C ALA A 145 4.30 3.22 29.07
N ALA A 146 5.07 4.29 28.92
CA ALA A 146 4.59 5.65 29.12
C ALA A 146 3.49 6.02 28.13
N TRP A 147 3.57 5.56 26.87
CA TRP A 147 2.52 5.81 25.88
C TRP A 147 1.20 5.13 26.26
N VAL A 148 1.26 3.89 26.77
CA VAL A 148 0.06 3.16 27.20
C VAL A 148 -0.64 3.83 28.39
N ASN A 149 0.12 4.53 29.25
CA ASN A 149 -0.41 5.21 30.43
C ASN A 149 -0.93 6.63 30.15
N TYR A 150 -0.66 7.19 28.97
CA TYR A 150 -1.05 8.55 28.58
C TYR A 150 -2.49 8.58 28.06
#